data_AF-A0A345HCE7-F1
#
_entry.id   AF-A0A345HCE7-F1
#
_cell.length_a   1.000
_cell.length_b   1.000
_cell.length_c   1.000
_cell.angle_alpha   90.00
_cell.angle_beta   90.00
_cell.angle_gamma   90.00
#
_symmetry.space_group_name_H-M   'P 1'
#
loop_
_entity.id
_entity.type
_entity.pdbx_description
1 polymer ?
#
loop_
_entity_poly.entity_id
_entity_poly.type
_entity_poly.pdbx_seq_one_letter_code
_entity_poly.pdbx_strand_id
1 'polypeptide(L)'
;MKKINWNNVRLVVMLLVVVFLYSFSGKRNETRWLKEAGITFEETEYFITRDKVNKLLIQNYVNVTDVRKDKLDLNKLEKSLDDNPMIEKAEVYATIDGKLKAVIRQKTPIARVYENSNSYYIDRNGDKMPLSESYTARVPLVTGAVDKIESKKLRELLLYLFNNDFLKKNIIGIQVNPNGSLKMMSRGYNYDIMFGRPLNIERKFKNYMAFVQDATKDSMIGQYKTINLKFTQQVVCTKK
;
A
#
# COMPACT_ATOMS: atom_id res chain seq x y z
N MET A 1 -40.60 -52.32 -38.10
CA MET A 1 -39.36 -52.31 -37.30
C MET A 1 -38.65 -50.97 -37.50
N LYS A 2 -38.60 -50.09 -36.49
CA LYS A 2 -37.96 -48.76 -36.63
C LYS A 2 -36.44 -48.96 -36.80
N LYS A 3 -35.89 -48.50 -37.93
CA LYS A 3 -34.44 -48.51 -38.17
C LYS A 3 -33.79 -47.51 -37.20
N ILE A 4 -33.12 -48.02 -36.18
CA ILE A 4 -32.37 -47.18 -35.24
C ILE A 4 -31.21 -46.54 -36.02
N ASN A 5 -31.15 -45.22 -36.00
CA ASN A 5 -30.03 -44.47 -36.59
C ASN A 5 -28.83 -44.55 -35.63
N TRP A 6 -27.92 -45.49 -35.89
CA TRP A 6 -26.75 -45.77 -35.08
C TRP A 6 -25.81 -44.56 -34.89
N ASN A 7 -25.81 -43.60 -35.82
CA ASN A 7 -25.05 -42.36 -35.66
C ASN A 7 -25.61 -41.48 -34.53
N ASN A 8 -26.95 -41.42 -34.39
CA ASN A 8 -27.59 -40.68 -33.30
C ASN A 8 -27.34 -41.36 -31.95
N VAL A 9 -27.36 -42.70 -31.90
CA VAL A 9 -27.02 -43.46 -30.69
C VAL A 9 -25.57 -43.19 -30.28
N ARG A 10 -24.63 -43.21 -31.23
CA ARG A 10 -23.22 -42.90 -30.98
C ARG A 10 -23.02 -41.48 -30.44
N LEU A 11 -23.73 -40.50 -31.00
CA LEU A 11 -23.72 -39.11 -30.52
C LEU A 11 -24.24 -38.98 -29.09
N VAL A 12 -25.36 -39.63 -28.76
CA VAL A 12 -25.93 -39.63 -27.40
C VAL A 12 -24.97 -40.29 -26.41
N VAL A 13 -24.35 -41.41 -26.77
CA VAL A 13 -23.36 -42.08 -25.92
C VAL A 13 -22.12 -41.19 -25.70
N MET A 14 -21.60 -40.55 -26.76
CA MET A 14 -20.49 -39.60 -26.60
C MET A 14 -20.85 -38.45 -25.66
N LEU A 15 -22.05 -37.88 -25.79
CA LEU A 15 -22.52 -36.79 -24.94
C LEU A 15 -22.63 -37.23 -23.47
N LEU A 16 -23.18 -38.42 -23.22
CA LEU A 16 -23.23 -39.01 -21.87
C LEU A 16 -21.84 -39.21 -21.26
N VAL A 17 -20.87 -39.70 -22.05
CA VAL A 17 -19.48 -39.87 -21.59
C VAL A 17 -18.85 -38.51 -21.22
N VAL A 18 -19.05 -37.48 -22.04
CA VAL A 18 -18.51 -36.13 -21.75
C VAL A 18 -19.12 -35.56 -20.47
N VAL A 19 -20.44 -35.65 -20.29
CA VAL A 19 -21.12 -35.18 -19.07
C VAL A 19 -20.64 -35.95 -17.84
N PHE A 20 -20.50 -37.28 -17.96
CA PHE A 20 -19.98 -38.13 -16.89
C PHE A 20 -18.56 -37.73 -16.50
N LEU A 21 -17.65 -37.59 -17.48
CA LEU A 21 -16.26 -37.20 -17.23
C LEU A 21 -16.16 -35.81 -16.60
N TYR A 22 -17.00 -34.86 -17.04
CA TYR A 22 -17.04 -33.52 -16.45
C TYR A 22 -17.49 -33.57 -14.98
N SER A 23 -18.58 -34.28 -14.68
CA SER A 23 -19.09 -34.42 -13.32
C SER A 23 -18.10 -35.16 -12.40
N PHE A 24 -17.51 -36.25 -12.90
CA PHE A 24 -16.50 -37.03 -12.18
C PHE A 24 -15.23 -36.21 -11.90
N SER A 25 -14.77 -35.44 -12.89
CA SER A 25 -13.63 -34.53 -12.75
C SER A 25 -13.89 -33.44 -11.71
N GLY A 26 -15.07 -32.82 -11.74
CA GLY A 26 -15.50 -31.82 -10.76
C GLY A 26 -15.49 -32.38 -9.34
N LYS A 27 -16.13 -33.54 -9.12
CA LYS A 27 -16.19 -34.17 -7.79
C LYS A 27 -14.81 -34.56 -7.25
N ARG A 28 -13.93 -35.07 -8.11
CA ARG A 28 -12.55 -35.43 -7.74
C ARG A 28 -11.68 -34.20 -7.46
N ASN A 29 -12.00 -33.05 -8.04
CA ASN A 29 -11.29 -31.80 -7.80
C ASN A 29 -11.71 -31.14 -6.47
N GLU A 30 -13.00 -31.13 -6.15
CA GLU A 30 -13.53 -30.58 -4.90
C GLU A 30 -13.04 -31.33 -3.65
N THR A 31 -12.94 -32.66 -3.76
CA THR A 31 -12.51 -33.54 -2.66
C THR A 31 -10.99 -33.60 -2.49
N ARG A 32 -10.24 -32.82 -3.26
CA ARG A 32 -8.77 -32.81 -3.24
C ARG A 32 -8.27 -32.10 -1.97
N TRP A 33 -7.23 -32.69 -1.38
CA TRP A 33 -6.52 -32.13 -0.23
C TRP A 33 -5.57 -31.01 -0.67
N LEU A 34 -5.40 -30.02 0.20
CA LEU A 34 -4.39 -28.99 0.01
C LEU A 34 -2.99 -29.58 0.32
N LYS A 35 -2.02 -29.28 -0.53
CA LYS A 35 -0.66 -29.82 -0.44
C LYS A 35 0.34 -28.80 0.11
N GLU A 36 0.17 -27.54 -0.27
CA GLU A 36 1.07 -26.44 0.09
C GLU A 36 0.35 -25.10 0.03
N ALA A 37 0.89 -24.13 0.77
CA ALA A 37 0.52 -22.72 0.69
C ALA A 37 1.65 -21.92 0.03
N GLY A 38 1.34 -21.19 -1.04
CA GLY A 38 2.25 -20.29 -1.73
C GLY A 38 1.84 -18.83 -1.50
N ILE A 39 2.80 -18.00 -1.09
CA ILE A 39 2.58 -16.56 -0.82
C ILE A 39 3.35 -15.74 -1.83
N THR A 40 2.67 -14.81 -2.50
CA THR A 40 3.25 -13.86 -3.44
C THR A 40 2.90 -12.45 -3.01
N PHE A 41 3.86 -11.53 -3.08
CA PHE A 41 3.65 -10.11 -2.82
C PHE A 41 3.67 -9.36 -4.15
N GLU A 42 2.81 -8.35 -4.29
CA GLU A 42 2.82 -7.47 -5.47
C GLU A 42 4.01 -6.51 -5.46
N GLU A 43 4.46 -6.09 -4.27
CA GLU A 43 5.55 -5.13 -4.11
C GLU A 43 6.91 -5.78 -3.85
N THR A 44 7.97 -5.00 -4.06
CA THR A 44 9.36 -5.38 -3.82
C THR A 44 9.79 -5.21 -2.37
N GLU A 45 9.24 -4.20 -1.67
CA GLU A 45 9.51 -3.94 -0.27
C GLU A 45 8.61 -4.79 0.63
N TYR A 46 9.22 -5.56 1.53
CA TYR A 46 8.48 -6.45 2.43
C TYR A 46 8.31 -5.81 3.82
N PHE A 47 7.17 -5.16 4.02
CA PHE A 47 6.74 -4.68 5.33
C PHE A 47 6.21 -5.81 6.23
N ILE A 48 5.69 -6.87 5.63
CA ILE A 48 5.28 -8.10 6.31
C ILE A 48 6.05 -9.29 5.75
N THR A 49 6.53 -10.19 6.61
CA THR A 49 7.28 -11.37 6.18
C THR A 49 6.35 -12.47 5.66
N ARG A 50 6.88 -13.32 4.76
CA ARG A 50 6.20 -14.54 4.32
C ARG A 50 5.80 -15.40 5.51
N ASP A 51 6.66 -15.52 6.52
CA ASP A 51 6.38 -16.32 7.72
C ASP A 51 5.20 -15.76 8.52
N LYS A 52 5.08 -14.42 8.63
CA LYS A 52 3.95 -13.80 9.33
C LYS A 52 2.65 -14.02 8.58
N VAL A 53 2.64 -13.88 7.26
CA VAL A 53 1.47 -14.21 6.42
C VAL A 53 1.14 -15.70 6.49
N ASN A 54 2.13 -16.58 6.43
CA ASN A 54 1.94 -18.03 6.53
C ASN A 54 1.35 -18.41 7.90
N LYS A 55 1.84 -17.78 8.99
CA LYS A 55 1.25 -17.94 10.32
C LYS A 55 -0.20 -17.48 10.36
N LEU A 56 -0.56 -16.37 9.70
CA LEU A 56 -1.97 -15.93 9.63
C LEU A 56 -2.84 -16.93 8.87
N LEU A 57 -2.32 -17.52 7.79
CA LEU A 57 -3.02 -18.57 7.04
C LEU A 57 -3.21 -19.86 7.86
N ILE A 58 -2.18 -20.28 8.61
CA ILE A 58 -2.22 -21.49 9.47
C ILE A 58 -2.98 -21.24 10.78
N GLN A 59 -2.95 -20.05 11.37
CA GLN A 59 -3.72 -19.80 12.60
C GLN A 59 -5.23 -19.91 12.38
N ASN A 60 -5.69 -19.68 11.15
CA ASN A 60 -7.08 -19.94 10.76
C ASN A 60 -7.39 -21.44 10.57
N TYR A 61 -6.37 -22.30 10.41
CA TYR A 61 -6.51 -23.74 10.18
C TYR A 61 -5.33 -24.53 10.79
N VAL A 62 -5.60 -25.37 11.79
CA VAL A 62 -4.62 -26.18 12.57
C VAL A 62 -3.45 -26.70 11.73
N ASN A 63 -3.69 -27.17 10.50
CA ASN A 63 -2.71 -27.22 9.41
C ASN A 63 -3.40 -26.99 8.06
N VAL A 64 -2.82 -26.18 7.16
CA VAL A 64 -3.39 -25.95 5.81
C VAL A 64 -3.47 -27.25 4.99
N THR A 65 -2.59 -28.22 5.26
CA THR A 65 -2.55 -29.53 4.57
C THR A 65 -3.67 -30.49 4.97
N ASP A 66 -4.32 -30.28 6.10
CA ASP A 66 -5.38 -31.16 6.63
C ASP A 66 -6.79 -30.69 6.23
N VAL A 67 -6.87 -29.67 5.37
CA VAL A 67 -8.14 -29.09 4.93
C VAL A 67 -8.44 -29.54 3.49
N ARG A 68 -9.62 -30.13 3.31
CA ARG A 68 -10.16 -30.38 1.97
C ARG A 68 -10.58 -29.08 1.31
N LYS A 69 -10.39 -28.98 -0.01
CA LYS A 69 -10.71 -27.79 -0.78
C LYS A 69 -12.17 -27.34 -0.64
N ASP A 70 -13.10 -28.27 -0.50
CA ASP A 70 -14.54 -27.99 -0.31
C ASP A 70 -14.91 -27.45 1.08
N LYS A 71 -14.04 -27.59 2.08
CA LYS A 71 -14.23 -27.05 3.45
C LYS A 71 -13.47 -25.74 3.69
N LEU A 72 -12.77 -25.25 2.69
CA LEU A 72 -11.99 -24.03 2.78
C LEU A 72 -12.90 -22.81 2.58
N ASP A 73 -12.94 -21.93 3.58
CA ASP A 73 -13.62 -20.65 3.46
C ASP A 73 -12.59 -19.58 3.03
N LEU A 74 -12.47 -19.41 1.71
CA LEU A 74 -11.54 -18.44 1.12
C LEU A 74 -11.86 -17.01 1.55
N ASN A 75 -13.15 -16.64 1.61
CA ASN A 75 -13.57 -15.30 2.01
C ASN A 75 -13.19 -14.99 3.46
N LYS A 76 -13.29 -15.99 4.36
CA LYS A 76 -12.85 -15.84 5.75
C LYS A 76 -11.34 -15.64 5.84
N LEU A 77 -10.57 -16.38 5.06
CA LEU A 77 -9.11 -16.23 5.00
C LEU A 77 -8.70 -14.85 4.49
N GLU A 78 -9.32 -14.38 3.41
CA GLU A 78 -9.08 -13.05 2.86
C GLU A 78 -9.36 -11.96 3.90
N LYS A 79 -10.53 -12.00 4.53
CA LYS A 79 -10.89 -11.04 5.61
C LYS A 79 -9.89 -11.06 6.76
N SER A 80 -9.49 -12.26 7.21
CA SER A 80 -8.51 -12.37 8.30
C SER A 80 -7.13 -11.82 7.93
N LEU A 81 -6.75 -11.86 6.66
CA LEU A 81 -5.51 -11.24 6.18
C LEU A 81 -5.67 -9.73 6.03
N ASP A 82 -6.80 -9.27 5.50
CA ASP A 82 -7.13 -7.84 5.35
C ASP A 82 -7.23 -7.12 6.70
N ASP A 83 -7.60 -7.84 7.77
CA ASP A 83 -7.61 -7.32 9.15
C ASP A 83 -6.19 -6.95 9.65
N ASN A 84 -5.13 -7.41 8.97
CA ASN A 84 -3.77 -7.04 9.31
C ASN A 84 -3.50 -5.57 8.93
N PRO A 85 -3.05 -4.71 9.86
CA PRO A 85 -2.89 -3.27 9.61
C PRO A 85 -1.76 -2.90 8.64
N MET A 86 -1.03 -3.88 8.08
CA MET A 86 0.01 -3.70 7.06
C MET A 86 -0.43 -4.21 5.68
N ILE A 87 -1.52 -4.97 5.61
CA ILE A 87 -2.10 -5.50 4.37
C ILE A 87 -3.15 -4.50 3.90
N GLU A 88 -3.10 -4.13 2.62
CA GLU A 88 -4.15 -3.32 1.99
C GLU A 88 -5.23 -4.21 1.40
N LYS A 89 -4.81 -5.33 0.79
CA LYS A 89 -5.71 -6.33 0.23
C LYS A 89 -5.01 -7.69 0.13
N ALA A 90 -5.73 -8.75 0.42
CA ALA A 90 -5.32 -10.13 0.19
C ALA A 90 -6.31 -10.82 -0.77
N GLU A 91 -5.76 -11.56 -1.73
CA GLU A 91 -6.53 -12.42 -2.62
C GLU A 91 -6.08 -13.86 -2.42
N VAL A 92 -7.00 -14.73 -1.98
CA VAL A 92 -6.69 -16.11 -1.62
C VAL A 92 -7.50 -17.05 -2.48
N TYR A 93 -6.82 -17.98 -3.15
CA TYR A 93 -7.46 -18.94 -4.03
C TYR A 93 -6.78 -20.30 -4.02
N ALA A 94 -7.56 -21.35 -4.27
CA ALA A 94 -7.07 -22.72 -4.36
C ALA A 94 -6.96 -23.17 -5.82
N THR A 95 -5.74 -23.51 -6.23
CA THR A 95 -5.41 -24.02 -7.56
C THR A 95 -5.99 -25.41 -7.83
N ILE A 96 -5.97 -25.86 -9.09
CA ILE A 96 -6.49 -27.18 -9.51
C ILE A 96 -5.61 -28.32 -8.98
N ASP A 97 -4.30 -28.09 -8.86
CA ASP A 97 -3.32 -29.05 -8.33
C ASP A 97 -3.35 -29.19 -6.80
N GLY A 98 -4.21 -28.41 -6.11
CA GLY A 98 -4.41 -28.50 -4.67
C GLY A 98 -3.45 -27.61 -3.88
N LYS A 99 -3.01 -26.49 -4.43
CA LYS A 99 -2.19 -25.49 -3.73
C LYS A 99 -3.03 -24.29 -3.34
N LEU A 100 -2.90 -23.84 -2.10
CA LEU A 100 -3.47 -22.57 -1.65
C LEU A 100 -2.51 -21.45 -2.06
N LYS A 101 -2.99 -20.43 -2.76
CA LYS A 101 -2.21 -19.25 -3.12
C LYS A 101 -2.80 -18.02 -2.46
N ALA A 102 -1.93 -17.21 -1.86
CA ALA A 102 -2.28 -15.89 -1.34
C ALA A 102 -1.43 -14.84 -2.06
N VAL A 103 -2.10 -13.89 -2.71
CA VAL A 103 -1.49 -12.69 -3.29
C VAL A 103 -1.77 -11.55 -2.33
N ILE A 104 -0.69 -10.94 -1.82
CA ILE A 104 -0.76 -9.90 -0.79
C ILE A 104 -0.32 -8.58 -1.40
N ARG A 105 -1.21 -7.59 -1.33
CA ARG A 105 -0.92 -6.18 -1.59
C ARG A 105 -0.75 -5.46 -0.26
N GLN A 106 0.40 -4.83 -0.08
CA GLN A 106 0.76 -4.16 1.17
C GLN A 106 0.37 -2.69 1.15
N LYS A 107 0.09 -2.13 2.34
CA LYS A 107 -0.12 -0.70 2.48
C LYS A 107 1.15 0.06 2.08
N THR A 108 0.99 1.11 1.29
CA THR A 108 2.10 1.98 0.89
C THR A 108 2.23 3.17 1.86
N PRO A 109 3.29 3.24 2.68
CA PRO A 109 3.51 4.38 3.56
C PRO A 109 3.93 5.63 2.75
N ILE A 110 3.39 6.79 3.11
CA ILE A 110 3.71 8.09 2.49
C ILE A 110 4.41 9.05 3.45
N ALA A 111 4.30 8.82 4.76
CA ALA A 111 4.99 9.59 5.80
C ALA A 111 5.15 8.76 7.07
N ARG A 112 6.14 9.10 7.90
CA ARG A 112 6.30 8.54 9.25
C ARG A 112 5.99 9.62 10.27
N VAL A 113 5.04 9.38 11.16
CA VAL A 113 4.78 10.26 12.29
C VAL A 113 5.64 9.84 13.48
N TYR A 114 6.16 10.82 14.21
CA TYR A 114 6.82 10.64 15.50
C TYR A 114 6.28 11.67 16.49
N GLU A 115 5.56 11.17 17.51
CA GLU A 115 4.87 11.99 18.52
C GLU A 115 4.90 11.26 19.86
N ASN A 116 5.34 11.94 20.93
CA ASN A 116 5.34 11.42 22.31
C ASN A 116 5.92 9.99 22.44
N SER A 117 7.08 9.74 21.82
CA SER A 117 7.76 8.44 21.77
C SER A 117 7.02 7.33 21.01
N ASN A 118 5.86 7.62 20.42
CA ASN A 118 5.15 6.73 19.51
C ASN A 118 5.49 7.06 18.06
N SER A 119 5.58 6.01 17.24
CA SER A 119 5.85 6.18 15.82
C SER A 119 5.01 5.22 14.98
N TYR A 120 4.47 5.75 13.90
CA TYR A 120 3.62 5.01 12.96
C TYR A 120 3.77 5.62 11.57
N TYR A 121 3.45 4.84 10.55
CA TYR A 121 3.32 5.33 9.19
C TYR A 121 1.90 5.85 8.93
N ILE A 122 1.80 6.80 8.01
CA ILE A 122 0.54 7.16 7.35
C ILE A 122 0.61 6.53 5.95
N ASP A 123 -0.43 5.80 5.54
CA ASP A 123 -0.53 5.21 4.21
C ASP A 123 -1.15 6.18 3.17
N ARG A 124 -1.24 5.74 1.90
CA ARG A 124 -1.86 6.51 0.80
C ARG A 124 -3.34 6.85 1.03
N ASN A 125 -4.04 6.05 1.82
CA ASN A 125 -5.45 6.26 2.17
C ASN A 125 -5.60 7.22 3.36
N GLY A 126 -4.49 7.54 4.04
CA GLY A 126 -4.45 8.41 5.21
C GLY A 126 -4.59 7.66 6.53
N ASP A 127 -4.63 6.33 6.49
CA ASP A 127 -4.77 5.50 7.68
C ASP A 127 -3.42 5.31 8.37
N LYS A 128 -3.49 5.03 9.67
CA LYS A 128 -2.32 4.68 10.46
C LYS A 128 -1.90 3.24 10.14
N MET A 129 -0.61 3.06 9.89
CA MET A 129 0.04 1.77 9.66
C MET A 129 1.16 1.62 10.69
N PRO A 130 1.29 0.48 11.40
CA PRO A 130 2.36 0.27 12.35
C PRO A 130 3.72 0.20 11.67
N LEU A 131 4.79 0.39 12.44
CA LEU A 131 6.13 0.16 11.94
C LEU A 131 6.34 -1.34 11.64
N SER A 132 7.04 -1.62 10.56
CA SER A 132 7.51 -2.98 10.27
C SER A 132 8.75 -3.29 11.09
N GLU A 133 8.83 -4.51 11.61
CA GLU A 133 10.05 -5.07 12.18
C GLU A 133 11.08 -5.44 11.10
N SER A 134 10.64 -5.59 9.85
CA SER A 134 11.45 -6.12 8.74
C SER A 134 11.97 -5.03 7.80
N TYR A 135 11.27 -3.89 7.69
CA TYR A 135 11.64 -2.84 6.75
C TYR A 135 11.31 -1.43 7.23
N THR A 136 12.23 -0.48 7.02
CA THR A 136 11.97 0.94 7.31
C THR A 136 11.75 1.72 6.02
N ALA A 137 10.54 2.24 5.83
CA ALA A 137 10.22 3.06 4.67
C ALA A 137 11.01 4.38 4.65
N ARG A 138 11.51 4.74 3.46
CA ARG A 138 12.16 6.03 3.19
C ARG A 138 11.11 7.09 2.84
N VAL A 139 10.44 7.59 3.87
CA VAL A 139 9.37 8.60 3.77
C VAL A 139 9.69 9.81 4.66
N PRO A 140 9.10 10.99 4.40
CA PRO A 140 9.30 12.17 5.24
C PRO A 140 8.85 11.92 6.70
N LEU A 141 9.59 12.49 7.65
CA LEU A 141 9.27 12.45 9.07
C LEU A 141 8.33 13.61 9.44
N VAL A 142 7.19 13.31 10.05
CA VAL A 142 6.22 14.28 10.54
C VAL A 142 6.30 14.34 12.07
N THR A 143 6.50 15.53 12.64
CA THR A 143 6.63 15.75 14.08
C THR A 143 5.81 16.93 14.55
N GLY A 144 5.67 17.10 15.87
CA GLY A 144 4.95 18.22 16.47
C GLY A 144 3.46 17.92 16.66
N ALA A 145 2.63 18.97 16.69
CA ALA A 145 1.21 18.86 17.03
C ALA A 145 0.35 18.44 15.82
N VAL A 146 0.51 17.18 15.39
CA VAL A 146 -0.13 16.64 14.18
C VAL A 146 -1.66 16.68 14.28
N ASP A 147 -2.20 16.56 15.49
CA ASP A 147 -3.62 16.71 15.85
C ASP A 147 -4.21 18.08 15.46
N LYS A 148 -3.38 19.11 15.27
CA LYS A 148 -3.81 20.46 14.85
C LYS A 148 -4.13 20.58 13.37
N ILE A 149 -3.94 19.51 12.59
CA ILE A 149 -4.28 19.47 11.17
C ILE A 149 -5.36 18.42 10.95
N GLU A 150 -6.41 18.80 10.22
CA GLU A 150 -7.43 17.85 9.77
C GLU A 150 -6.80 16.71 8.96
N SER A 151 -7.11 15.45 9.29
CA SER A 151 -6.53 14.26 8.66
C SER A 151 -6.64 14.27 7.13
N LYS A 152 -7.77 14.78 6.60
CA LYS A 152 -7.99 14.91 5.15
C LYS A 152 -6.99 15.86 4.49
N LYS A 153 -6.72 17.02 5.11
CA LYS A 153 -5.76 18.03 4.60
C LYS A 153 -4.32 17.55 4.74
N LEU A 154 -4.02 16.86 5.84
CA LEU A 154 -2.70 16.24 6.04
C LEU A 154 -2.46 15.19 4.95
N ARG A 155 -3.43 14.29 4.71
CA ARG A 155 -3.35 13.29 3.65
C ARG A 155 -3.15 13.93 2.28
N GLU A 156 -3.93 14.96 1.93
CA GLU A 156 -3.80 15.67 0.65
C GLU A 156 -2.37 16.21 0.45
N LEU A 157 -1.81 16.83 1.48
CA LEU A 157 -0.43 17.33 1.46
C LEU A 157 0.59 16.22 1.26
N LEU A 158 0.51 15.16 2.06
CA LEU A 158 1.46 14.04 2.02
C LEU A 158 1.37 13.27 0.70
N LEU A 159 0.17 13.10 0.17
CA LEU A 159 -0.05 12.44 -1.12
C LEU A 159 0.51 13.28 -2.27
N TYR A 160 0.35 14.61 -2.22
CA TYR A 160 0.96 15.52 -3.20
C TYR A 160 2.50 15.42 -3.16
N LEU A 161 3.09 15.41 -1.96
CA LEU A 161 4.53 15.19 -1.79
C LEU A 161 4.98 13.84 -2.35
N PHE A 162 4.24 12.76 -2.06
CA PHE A 162 4.57 11.41 -2.47
C PHE A 162 4.48 11.20 -3.99
N ASN A 163 3.49 11.82 -4.65
CA ASN A 163 3.28 11.68 -6.10
C ASN A 163 4.23 12.56 -6.94
N ASN A 164 4.98 13.48 -6.32
CA ASN A 164 5.93 14.33 -7.01
C ASN A 164 7.37 13.90 -6.72
N ASP A 165 8.08 13.42 -7.74
CA ASP A 165 9.44 12.86 -7.59
C ASP A 165 10.45 13.84 -6.99
N PHE A 166 10.36 15.12 -7.36
CA PHE A 166 11.25 16.15 -6.84
C PHE A 166 10.99 16.36 -5.35
N LEU A 167 9.73 16.55 -4.95
CA LEU A 167 9.36 16.80 -3.56
C LEU A 167 9.61 15.57 -2.68
N LYS A 168 9.24 14.38 -3.14
CA LYS A 168 9.49 13.11 -2.43
C LYS A 168 10.98 12.91 -2.10
N LYS A 169 11.88 13.32 -3.00
CA LYS A 169 13.33 13.19 -2.80
C LYS A 169 13.89 14.28 -1.90
N ASN A 170 13.36 15.50 -2.00
CA ASN A 170 13.95 16.68 -1.37
C ASN A 170 13.32 17.05 -0.03
N ILE A 171 12.05 16.75 0.24
CA ILE A 171 11.42 17.03 1.53
C ILE A 171 11.61 15.84 2.46
N ILE A 172 12.34 16.04 3.56
CA ILE A 172 12.71 14.97 4.50
C ILE A 172 11.97 15.07 5.84
N GLY A 173 11.48 16.25 6.18
CA GLY A 173 10.85 16.52 7.47
C GLY A 173 9.72 17.52 7.35
N ILE A 174 8.69 17.34 8.17
CA ILE A 174 7.54 18.22 8.30
C ILE A 174 7.25 18.38 9.79
N GLN A 175 7.43 19.58 10.31
CA GLN A 175 7.10 19.93 11.69
C GLN A 175 5.79 20.70 11.72
N VAL A 176 4.83 20.18 12.50
CA VAL A 176 3.54 20.81 12.75
C VAL A 176 3.63 21.67 14.00
N ASN A 177 3.46 22.99 13.82
CA ASN A 177 3.45 23.94 14.93
C ASN A 177 2.09 23.91 15.65
N PRO A 178 2.02 24.36 16.93
CA PRO A 178 0.77 24.39 17.71
C PRO A 178 -0.39 25.18 17.06
N ASN A 179 -0.09 26.12 16.16
CA ASN A 179 -1.08 26.92 15.42
C ASN A 179 -1.57 26.26 14.11
N GLY A 180 -1.16 25.01 13.84
CA GLY A 180 -1.48 24.26 12.62
C GLY A 180 -0.67 24.68 11.39
N SER A 181 0.37 25.51 11.56
CA SER A 181 1.29 25.85 10.47
C SER A 181 2.41 24.82 10.35
N LEU A 182 2.89 24.63 9.11
CA LEU A 182 3.89 23.66 8.75
C LEU A 182 5.23 24.34 8.47
N LYS A 183 6.29 23.76 9.03
CA LYS A 183 7.68 24.00 8.67
C LYS A 183 8.22 22.71 8.03
N MET A 184 8.85 22.80 6.87
CA MET A 184 9.43 21.64 6.19
C MET A 184 10.94 21.76 6.08
N MET A 185 11.61 20.61 6.06
CA MET A 185 13.05 20.49 5.96
C MET A 185 13.44 19.89 4.60
N SER A 186 14.44 20.48 3.96
CA SER A 186 15.01 20.00 2.70
C SER A 186 16.20 19.07 2.94
N ARG A 187 16.43 18.12 2.03
CA ARG A 187 17.55 17.17 2.08
C ARG A 187 18.89 17.84 1.79
N GLY A 188 18.93 18.66 0.74
CA GLY A 188 20.20 19.18 0.19
C GLY A 188 20.65 20.50 0.81
N TYR A 189 19.75 21.20 1.52
CA TYR A 189 20.01 22.56 1.97
C TYR A 189 19.50 22.79 3.39
N ASN A 190 20.30 23.50 4.17
CA ASN A 190 19.99 23.85 5.56
C ASN A 190 19.20 25.17 5.65
N TYR A 191 18.05 25.22 4.98
CA TYR A 191 17.05 26.28 5.15
C TYR A 191 15.74 25.68 5.66
N ASP A 192 14.95 26.53 6.32
CA ASP A 192 13.60 26.18 6.73
C ASP A 192 12.57 26.60 5.68
N ILE A 193 11.72 25.68 5.26
CA ILE A 193 10.58 26.00 4.37
C ILE A 193 9.37 26.30 5.25
N MET A 194 9.00 27.58 5.38
CA MET A 194 7.81 28.00 6.09
C MET A 194 6.58 27.83 5.18
N PHE A 195 6.00 26.65 5.17
CA PHE A 195 4.85 26.31 4.33
C PHE A 195 3.54 26.98 4.81
N GLY A 196 3.42 27.23 6.11
CA GLY A 196 2.18 27.76 6.70
C GLY A 196 1.10 26.68 6.81
N ARG A 197 -0.17 27.08 6.85
CA ARG A 197 -1.28 26.11 6.87
C ARG A 197 -1.35 25.32 5.55
N PRO A 198 -1.83 24.06 5.58
CA PRO A 198 -2.01 23.22 4.39
C PRO A 198 -3.20 23.69 3.54
N LEU A 199 -3.03 24.85 2.91
CA LEU A 199 -3.96 25.49 2.00
C LEU A 199 -3.22 25.85 0.72
N ASN A 200 -3.89 25.76 -0.43
CA ASN A 200 -3.29 26.02 -1.75
C ASN A 200 -2.03 25.17 -2.00
N ILE A 201 -2.07 23.90 -1.62
CA ILE A 201 -0.90 23.00 -1.57
C ILE A 201 -0.15 22.97 -2.89
N GLU A 202 -0.87 22.69 -3.98
CA GLU A 202 -0.30 22.61 -5.33
C GLU A 202 0.42 23.92 -5.72
N ARG A 203 -0.25 25.06 -5.56
CA ARG A 203 0.30 26.37 -5.92
C ARG A 203 1.57 26.69 -5.13
N LYS A 204 1.59 26.43 -3.82
CA LYS A 204 2.77 26.65 -2.97
C LYS A 204 3.95 25.80 -3.40
N PHE A 205 3.71 24.52 -3.70
CA PHE A 205 4.78 23.64 -4.16
C PHE A 205 5.25 23.97 -5.57
N LYS A 206 4.36 24.39 -6.48
CA LYS A 206 4.77 24.91 -7.80
C LYS A 206 5.69 26.13 -7.66
N ASN A 207 5.33 27.09 -6.82
CA ASN A 207 6.17 28.25 -6.54
C ASN A 207 7.52 27.85 -5.92
N TYR A 208 7.52 26.89 -4.99
CA TYR A 208 8.74 26.38 -4.38
C TYR A 208 9.66 25.70 -5.41
N MET A 209 9.12 24.85 -6.27
CA MET A 209 9.91 24.17 -7.31
C MET A 209 10.48 25.17 -8.31
N ALA A 210 9.69 26.17 -8.74
CA ALA A 210 10.17 27.24 -9.60
C ALA A 210 11.30 28.04 -8.94
N PHE A 211 11.14 28.39 -7.67
CA PHE A 211 12.18 29.05 -6.88
C PHE A 211 13.46 28.20 -6.78
N VAL A 212 13.35 26.92 -6.46
CA VAL A 212 14.54 26.05 -6.35
C VAL A 212 15.24 25.93 -7.70
N GLN A 213 14.49 25.78 -8.79
CA GLN A 213 15.04 25.70 -10.14
C GLN A 213 15.82 26.97 -10.52
N ASP A 214 15.33 28.14 -10.12
CA ASP A 214 15.96 29.43 -10.38
C ASP A 214 17.18 29.67 -9.47
N ALA A 215 16.99 29.56 -8.15
CA ALA A 215 18.02 29.82 -7.14
C ALA A 215 19.20 28.83 -7.18
N THR A 216 19.00 27.64 -7.75
CA THR A 216 20.09 26.66 -7.95
C THR A 216 21.00 27.06 -9.11
N LYS A 217 20.47 27.71 -10.16
CA LYS A 217 21.30 28.20 -11.29
C LYS A 217 22.27 29.29 -10.83
N ASP A 218 21.80 30.16 -9.96
CA ASP A 218 22.58 31.31 -9.49
C ASP A 218 23.49 30.96 -8.30
N SER A 219 23.56 29.69 -7.87
CA SER A 219 24.30 29.24 -6.66
C SER A 219 23.91 29.96 -5.36
N MET A 220 22.78 30.68 -5.35
CA MET A 220 22.30 31.47 -4.22
C MET A 220 21.57 30.62 -3.17
N ILE A 221 21.09 29.44 -3.57
CA ILE A 221 20.21 28.59 -2.76
C ILE A 221 20.79 28.22 -1.38
N GLY A 222 22.12 28.06 -1.26
CA GLY A 222 22.78 27.74 0.01
C GLY A 222 22.90 28.90 1.01
N GLN A 223 22.66 30.13 0.54
CA GLN A 223 22.76 31.36 1.35
C GLN A 223 21.47 31.64 2.14
N TYR A 224 20.36 31.01 1.77
CA TYR A 224 19.09 31.23 2.45
C TYR A 224 19.03 30.53 3.80
N LYS A 225 18.40 31.21 4.76
CA LYS A 225 18.03 30.69 6.08
C LYS A 225 16.59 30.20 6.08
N THR A 226 15.68 30.95 5.47
CA THR A 226 14.26 30.57 5.37
C THR A 226 13.68 30.85 4.00
N ILE A 227 12.76 30.00 3.57
CA ILE A 227 11.92 30.16 2.38
C ILE A 227 10.47 30.18 2.84
N ASN A 228 9.79 31.32 2.69
CA ASN A 228 8.42 31.48 3.15
C ASN A 228 7.43 31.35 2.00
N LEU A 229 6.61 30.30 2.10
CA LEU A 229 5.56 29.94 1.14
C LEU A 229 4.15 30.24 1.67
N LYS A 230 4.03 31.03 2.75
CA LYS A 230 2.71 31.45 3.28
C LYS A 230 1.94 32.30 2.28
N PHE A 231 2.65 33.08 1.47
CA PHE A 231 2.10 33.91 0.40
C PHE A 231 2.06 33.11 -0.90
N THR A 232 0.97 33.22 -1.65
CA THR A 232 0.76 32.41 -2.85
C THR A 232 1.19 33.11 -4.15
N GLN A 233 1.42 34.42 -4.10
CA GLN A 233 1.86 35.23 -5.22
C GLN A 233 3.37 35.53 -5.20
N GLN A 234 4.05 35.20 -4.10
CA GLN A 234 5.47 35.48 -3.93
C GLN A 234 6.12 34.47 -3.00
N VAL A 235 7.42 34.22 -3.21
CA VAL A 235 8.27 33.45 -2.31
C VAL A 235 9.20 34.44 -1.60
N VAL A 236 9.07 34.55 -0.28
CA VAL A 236 9.89 35.49 0.51
C VAL A 236 11.02 34.73 1.17
N CYS A 237 12.26 35.09 0.88
CA CYS A 237 13.43 34.43 1.44
C CYS A 237 14.18 35.35 2.40
N THR A 238 14.78 34.76 3.44
CA THR A 238 15.74 35.46 4.30
C THR A 238 17.11 34.82 4.15
N LYS A 239 18.16 35.64 4.11
CA LYS A 239 19.55 35.17 4.07
C LYS A 239 20.08 34.93 5.50
N LYS A 240 21.16 34.15 5.59
CA LYS A 240 21.92 33.97 6.82
C LYS A 240 22.57 35.28 7.28
#